data_AF-A0A957LD85-F1
#
_entry.id   AF-A0A957LD85-F1
#
_cell.length_a   1.000
_cell.length_b   1.000
_cell.length_c   1.000
_cell.angle_alpha   90.00
_cell.angle_beta   90.00
_cell.angle_gamma   90.00
#
_symmetry.space_group_name_H-M   'P 1'
#
loop_
_entity.id
_entity.type
_entity.pdbx_description
1 polymer ?
#
loop_
_entity_poly.entity_id
_entity_poly.type
_entity_poly.pdbx_seq_one_letter_code
_entity_poly.pdbx_strand_id
1 'polypeptide(L)'
;FFSFGTNDLTQTTFGLSRDDSGRFLSNYISHKLLPHDPFQVLDQEGVGELVQIGFERGRKTRPELKVGICGEHGGEPQSIAFCHRVGLDYVSCSPFRVPVARLAAAQAALADNG
;
A
#
# COMPACT_ATOMS: atom_id res chain seq x y z
N PHE A 1 16.18 2.57 -7.67
CA PHE A 1 14.95 3.03 -7.01
C PHE A 1 14.15 1.78 -6.68
N PHE A 2 13.23 1.84 -5.73
CA PHE A 2 12.26 0.78 -5.49
C PHE A 2 10.87 1.23 -5.93
N SER A 3 10.13 0.31 -6.51
CA SER A 3 8.69 0.46 -6.75
C SER A 3 8.03 -0.78 -6.17
N PHE A 4 7.35 -0.62 -5.04
CA PHE A 4 6.65 -1.72 -4.40
C PHE A 4 5.45 -2.13 -5.26
N GLY A 5 5.55 -3.30 -5.88
CA GLY A 5 4.44 -3.99 -6.53
C GLY A 5 3.58 -4.67 -5.47
N THR A 6 2.76 -3.88 -4.77
CA THR A 6 2.02 -4.36 -3.60
C THR A 6 0.95 -5.39 -3.92
N ASN A 7 0.48 -5.48 -5.17
CA ASN A 7 -0.40 -6.58 -5.57
C ASN A 7 0.30 -7.93 -5.37
N ASP A 8 1.49 -8.12 -5.95
CA ASP A 8 2.24 -9.38 -5.84
C ASP A 8 2.81 -9.59 -4.43
N LEU A 9 3.20 -8.51 -3.76
CA LEU A 9 3.65 -8.59 -2.37
C LEU A 9 2.51 -9.06 -1.46
N THR A 10 1.27 -8.57 -1.64
CA THR A 10 0.10 -9.08 -0.92
C THR A 10 -0.14 -10.55 -1.24
N GLN A 11 -0.09 -10.96 -2.51
CA GLN A 11 -0.28 -12.36 -2.90
C GLN A 11 0.69 -13.30 -2.19
N THR A 12 1.98 -12.94 -2.18
CA THR A 12 3.04 -13.75 -1.58
C THR A 12 3.04 -13.71 -0.05
N THR A 13 2.65 -12.58 0.55
CA THR A 13 2.57 -12.44 2.02
C THR A 13 1.40 -13.22 2.59
N PHE A 14 0.22 -13.09 1.98
CA PHE A 14 -0.97 -13.81 2.44
C PHE A 14 -1.04 -15.26 1.93
N GLY A 15 -0.25 -15.62 0.92
CA GLY A 15 -0.40 -16.90 0.22
C GLY A 15 -1.69 -16.99 -0.58
N LEU A 16 -2.17 -15.88 -1.14
CA LEU A 16 -3.44 -15.76 -1.84
C LEU A 16 -3.22 -15.44 -3.32
N SER A 17 -3.79 -16.25 -4.20
CA SER A 17 -3.96 -15.90 -5.61
C SER A 17 -5.08 -14.87 -5.74
N ARG A 18 -4.80 -13.70 -6.33
CA ARG A 18 -5.80 -12.65 -6.55
C ARG A 18 -6.96 -13.18 -7.40
N ASP A 19 -6.66 -13.94 -8.43
CA ASP A 19 -7.65 -14.46 -9.38
C ASP A 19 -8.59 -15.52 -8.76
N ASP A 20 -8.11 -16.27 -7.75
CA ASP A 20 -8.90 -17.31 -7.09
C ASP A 20 -9.60 -16.82 -5.81
N SER A 21 -9.04 -15.79 -5.17
CA SER A 21 -9.45 -15.33 -3.84
C SER A 21 -10.86 -14.75 -3.77
N GLY A 22 -11.40 -14.26 -4.89
CA GLY A 22 -12.77 -13.76 -4.97
C GLY A 22 -13.84 -14.78 -4.55
N ARG A 23 -13.52 -16.09 -4.54
CA ARG A 23 -14.43 -17.16 -4.11
C ARG A 23 -14.68 -17.20 -2.60
N PHE A 24 -13.79 -16.64 -1.79
CA PHE A 24 -13.88 -16.71 -0.32
C PHE A 24 -13.61 -15.39 0.41
N LEU A 25 -12.94 -14.41 -0.22
CA LEU A 25 -12.63 -13.13 0.42
C LEU A 25 -13.85 -12.43 1.00
N SER A 26 -14.98 -12.41 0.27
CA SER A 26 -16.22 -11.81 0.77
C SER A 26 -16.74 -12.49 2.04
N ASN A 27 -16.52 -13.81 2.18
CA ASN A 27 -16.89 -14.56 3.38
C ASN A 27 -15.95 -14.22 4.55
N TYR A 28 -14.65 -14.07 4.29
CA TYR A 28 -13.68 -13.67 5.32
C TYR A 28 -14.00 -12.29 5.88
N ILE A 29 -14.39 -11.35 5.02
CA ILE A 29 -14.79 -10.00 5.43
C ILE A 29 -16.11 -10.03 6.21
N SER A 30 -17.12 -10.77 5.74
CA SER A 30 -18.42 -10.84 6.43
C SER A 30 -18.33 -11.49 7.81
N HIS A 31 -17.41 -12.44 7.99
CA HIS A 31 -17.11 -13.07 9.28
C HIS A 31 -16.06 -12.30 10.10
N LYS A 32 -15.63 -11.13 9.63
CA LYS A 32 -14.64 -10.26 10.31
C LYS A 32 -13.29 -10.94 10.55
N LEU A 33 -12.93 -11.93 9.73
CA LEU A 33 -11.60 -12.52 9.70
C LEU A 33 -10.59 -11.57 9.07
N LEU A 34 -11.04 -10.77 8.09
CA LEU A 34 -10.29 -9.66 7.53
C LEU A 34 -11.13 -8.39 7.61
N PRO A 35 -10.52 -7.23 7.92
CA PRO A 35 -11.25 -5.96 7.97
C PRO A 35 -11.68 -5.48 6.58
N HIS A 36 -10.83 -5.72 5.58
CA HIS A 36 -10.99 -5.25 4.20
C HIS A 36 -10.42 -6.29 3.22
N ASP A 37 -10.71 -6.10 1.92
CA ASP A 37 -10.02 -6.83 0.85
C ASP A 37 -8.55 -6.33 0.78
N PRO A 38 -7.56 -7.19 1.04
CA PRO A 38 -6.15 -6.80 1.11
C PRO A 38 -5.55 -6.45 -0.26
N PHE A 39 -6.28 -6.67 -1.36
CA PHE A 39 -5.91 -6.21 -2.71
C PHE A 39 -6.46 -4.83 -3.05
N GLN A 40 -7.31 -4.26 -2.19
CA GLN A 40 -7.87 -2.92 -2.34
C GLN A 40 -7.29 -1.95 -1.31
N VAL A 41 -7.25 -2.37 -0.04
CA VAL A 41 -6.68 -1.60 1.07
C VAL A 41 -5.42 -2.33 1.54
N LEU A 42 -4.30 -1.63 1.58
CA LEU A 42 -3.03 -2.21 2.00
C LEU A 42 -3.14 -2.72 3.45
N ASP A 43 -2.86 -4.01 3.64
CA ASP A 43 -2.65 -4.57 4.97
C ASP A 43 -1.39 -3.95 5.61
N GLN A 44 -1.59 -3.10 6.61
CA GLN A 44 -0.50 -2.35 7.22
C GLN A 44 0.32 -3.18 8.22
N GLU A 45 -0.28 -4.21 8.83
CA GLU A 45 0.38 -5.02 9.88
C GLU A 45 1.27 -6.12 9.28
N GLY A 46 0.88 -6.71 8.14
CA GLY A 46 1.70 -7.71 7.44
C GLY A 46 2.45 -7.13 6.25
N VAL A 47 1.74 -6.79 5.17
CA VAL A 47 2.36 -6.29 3.92
C VAL A 47 3.06 -4.95 4.15
N GLY A 48 2.47 -4.07 4.95
CA GLY A 48 3.02 -2.77 5.34
C GLY A 48 4.35 -2.90 6.09
N GLU A 49 4.47 -3.84 7.01
CA GLU A 49 5.72 -4.12 7.72
C GLU A 49 6.84 -4.50 6.73
N LEU A 50 6.56 -5.34 5.73
CA LEU A 50 7.53 -5.68 4.69
C LEU A 50 7.93 -4.47 3.84
N VAL A 51 6.98 -3.57 3.52
CA VAL A 51 7.26 -2.31 2.84
C VAL A 51 8.18 -1.42 3.68
N GLN A 52 7.91 -1.29 4.98
CA GLN A 52 8.71 -0.50 5.90
C GLN A 52 10.13 -1.06 6.03
N ILE A 53 10.27 -2.38 6.24
CA ILE A 53 11.57 -3.07 6.27
C ILE A 53 12.36 -2.82 4.98
N GLY A 54 11.69 -2.93 3.82
CA GLY A 54 12.30 -2.70 2.52
C GLY A 54 12.78 -1.26 2.34
N PHE A 55 11.98 -0.27 2.76
CA PHE A 55 12.33 1.14 2.74
C PHE A 55 13.53 1.44 3.63
N GLU A 56 13.48 1.04 4.90
CA GLU A 56 14.53 1.31 5.89
C GLU A 56 15.86 0.66 5.52
N ARG A 57 15.85 -0.63 5.16
CA ARG A 57 17.07 -1.34 4.75
C ARG A 57 17.64 -0.81 3.44
N GLY A 58 16.76 -0.44 2.51
CA GLY A 58 17.16 0.20 1.25
C GLY A 58 17.87 1.53 1.51
N ARG A 59 17.25 2.44 2.28
CA ARG A 59 17.85 3.75 2.57
C ARG A 59 19.05 3.71 3.50
N LYS A 60 19.18 2.68 4.35
CA LYS A 60 20.38 2.44 5.15
C LYS A 60 21.63 2.23 4.27
N THR A 61 21.47 1.58 3.10
CA THR A 61 22.58 1.33 2.16
C THR A 61 22.74 2.44 1.13
N ARG A 62 21.64 3.07 0.71
CA ARG A 62 21.63 4.17 -0.25
C ARG A 62 20.66 5.27 0.22
N PRO A 63 21.15 6.30 0.94
CA PRO A 63 20.28 7.32 1.55
C PRO A 63 19.33 8.03 0.57
N GLU A 64 19.80 8.29 -0.65
CA GLU A 64 19.00 8.93 -1.72
C GLU A 64 18.22 7.93 -2.58
N LEU A 65 18.01 6.70 -2.09
CA LEU A 65 17.16 5.72 -2.76
C LEU A 65 15.74 6.29 -2.88
N LYS A 66 15.35 6.59 -4.12
CA LYS A 66 13.96 6.83 -4.49
C LYS A 66 13.13 5.57 -4.32
N VAL A 67 12.04 5.68 -3.56
CA VAL A 67 11.12 4.58 -3.23
C VAL A 67 9.70 5.05 -3.48
N GLY A 68 8.92 4.24 -4.19
CA GLY A 68 7.49 4.47 -4.32
C GLY A 68 6.71 3.17 -4.36
N ILE A 69 5.41 3.30 -4.61
CA ILE A 69 4.46 2.20 -4.70
C ILE A 69 3.70 2.29 -6.03
N CYS A 70 3.37 1.14 -6.61
CA CYS A 70 2.49 1.03 -7.76
C CYS A 70 1.38 0.00 -7.50
N GLY A 71 0.27 0.13 -8.24
CA GLY A 71 -0.85 -0.79 -8.17
C GLY A 71 -2.11 -0.14 -7.59
N GLU A 72 -3.04 -0.97 -7.15
CA GLU A 72 -4.36 -0.52 -6.68
C GLU A 72 -4.24 0.37 -5.44
N HIS A 73 -3.39 -0.02 -4.50
CA HIS A 73 -3.12 0.68 -3.24
C HIS A 73 -2.57 2.09 -3.44
N GLY A 74 -1.88 2.35 -4.57
CA GLY A 74 -1.36 3.69 -4.89
C GLY A 74 -2.45 4.73 -5.15
N GLY A 75 -3.72 4.31 -5.26
CA GLY A 75 -4.88 5.19 -5.43
C GLY A 75 -5.91 5.07 -4.30
N GLU A 76 -5.59 4.37 -3.21
CA GLU A 76 -6.48 4.18 -2.06
C GLU A 76 -6.03 5.07 -0.89
N PRO A 77 -6.90 5.96 -0.35
CA PRO A 77 -6.50 6.98 0.61
C PRO A 77 -5.78 6.49 1.88
N GLN A 78 -6.22 5.39 2.51
CA GLN A 78 -5.59 4.87 3.72
C GLN A 78 -4.19 4.33 3.45
N SER A 79 -4.03 3.62 2.33
CA SER A 79 -2.77 3.10 1.82
C SER A 79 -1.80 4.23 1.48
N ILE A 80 -2.29 5.33 0.88
CA ILE A 80 -1.48 6.52 0.61
C ILE A 80 -1.03 7.19 1.91
N ALA A 81 -1.92 7.31 2.90
CA ALA A 81 -1.56 7.84 4.21
C ALA A 81 -0.49 6.98 4.90
N PHE A 82 -0.57 5.66 4.78
CA PHE A 82 0.49 4.75 5.24
C PHE A 82 1.81 5.01 4.50
N CYS A 83 1.79 5.11 3.17
CA CYS A 83 2.99 5.39 2.37
C CYS A 83 3.64 6.71 2.76
N HIS A 84 2.84 7.73 3.08
CA HIS A 84 3.32 9.01 3.60
C HIS A 84 4.05 8.84 4.94
N ARG A 85 3.43 8.16 5.92
CA ARG A 85 4.03 7.90 7.24
C ARG A 85 5.34 7.12 7.16
N VAL A 86 5.44 6.14 6.25
CA VAL A 86 6.69 5.39 6.02
C VAL A 86 7.77 6.28 5.36
N GLY A 87 7.38 7.32 4.62
CA GLY A 87 8.30 8.25 3.96
C GLY A 87 8.63 7.90 2.51
N LEU A 88 7.72 7.22 1.81
CA LEU A 88 7.86 6.97 0.37
C LEU A 88 7.88 8.28 -0.42
N ASP A 89 8.66 8.32 -1.50
CA ASP A 89 8.83 9.49 -2.36
C ASP A 89 7.62 9.73 -3.29
N TYR A 90 6.91 8.68 -3.69
CA TYR A 90 5.76 8.79 -4.60
C TYR A 90 4.77 7.62 -4.50
N VAL A 91 3.56 7.87 -4.98
CA VAL A 91 2.54 6.84 -5.27
C VAL A 91 2.20 6.88 -6.77
N SER A 92 1.93 5.72 -7.36
CA SER A 92 1.52 5.58 -8.76
C SER A 92 0.23 4.78 -8.85
N CYS A 93 -0.78 5.35 -9.51
CA CYS A 93 -2.10 4.76 -9.69
C CYS A 93 -2.62 4.94 -11.12
N SER A 94 -3.77 4.33 -11.42
CA SER A 94 -4.43 4.47 -12.72
C SER A 94 -4.81 5.94 -13.00
N PRO A 95 -4.88 6.38 -14.27
CA PRO A 95 -5.10 7.79 -14.61
C PRO A 95 -6.30 8.43 -13.93
N PHE A 96 -7.42 7.70 -13.81
CA PHE A 96 -8.65 8.20 -13.19
C PHE A 96 -8.56 8.34 -11.66
N ARG A 97 -7.61 7.63 -11.01
CA ARG A 97 -7.37 7.74 -9.57
C ARG A 97 -6.35 8.82 -9.20
N VAL A 98 -5.67 9.43 -10.18
CA VAL A 98 -4.69 10.51 -9.93
C VAL A 98 -5.29 11.66 -9.10
N PRO A 99 -6.50 12.18 -9.38
CA PRO A 99 -7.09 13.24 -8.55
C PRO A 99 -7.31 12.81 -7.10
N VAL A 100 -7.79 11.58 -6.88
CA VAL A 100 -8.00 11.00 -5.55
C VAL A 100 -6.66 10.86 -4.81
N ALA A 101 -5.64 10.33 -5.50
CA ALA A 101 -4.33 10.14 -4.90
C ALA A 101 -3.68 11.46 -4.48
N ARG A 102 -3.82 12.51 -5.30
CA ARG A 102 -3.34 13.86 -4.96
C ARG A 102 -4.04 14.44 -3.73
N LEU A 103 -5.37 14.30 -3.65
CA LEU A 103 -6.14 14.77 -2.50
C LEU A 103 -5.75 14.01 -1.23
N ALA A 104 -5.68 12.69 -1.29
CA ALA A 104 -5.30 11.85 -0.16
C ALA A 104 -3.88 12.13 0.33
N ALA A 105 -2.91 12.33 -0.58
CA ALA A 105 -1.55 12.70 -0.21
C ALA A 105 -1.48 14.06 0.48
N ALA A 106 -2.27 15.04 0.02
CA ALA A 106 -2.36 16.35 0.66
C ALA A 106 -3.00 16.25 2.06
N GLN A 107 -4.06 15.46 2.21
CA GLN A 107 -4.70 15.21 3.51
C GLN A 107 -3.75 14.53 4.49
N ALA A 108 -2.97 13.54 4.04
CA ALA A 108 -1.96 12.88 4.86
C ALA A 108 -0.89 13.88 5.35
N ALA A 109 -0.38 14.72 4.44
CA ALA A 109 0.60 15.75 4.79
C ALA A 109 0.04 16.82 5.75
N LEU A 110 -1.25 17.14 5.67
CA LEU A 110 -1.89 18.07 6.61
C LEU A 110 -2.12 17.44 7.98
N ALA A 111 -2.47 16.16 8.04
CA ALA A 111 -2.71 15.45 9.29
C ALA A 111 -1.43 15.30 10.14
N ASP A 112 -0.25 15.16 9.50
CA ASP A 112 1.03 15.08 10.20
C ASP A 112 1.52 16.44 10.77
N ASN A 113 0.92 17.56 10.32
CA ASN A 113 1.29 18.93 10.74
C ASN A 113 0.34 19.55 11.79
N GLY A 114 -0.67 18.79 12.25
CA GLY A 114 -1.63 19.21 13.29
C GLY A 114 -1.34 18.58 14.63
#